data_AF-A0AAV7C4F3-F1
#
_entry.id   AF-A0AAV7C4F3-F1
#
_cell.length_a   1.000
_cell.length_b   1.000
_cell.length_c   1.000
_cell.angle_alpha   90.00
_cell.angle_beta   90.00
_cell.angle_gamma   90.00
#
_symmetry.space_group_name_H-M   'P 1'
#
loop_
_entity.id
_entity.type
_entity.pdbx_description
1 polymer ?
#
loop_
_entity_poly.entity_id
_entity_poly.type
_entity_poly.pdbx_seq_one_letter_code
_entity_poly.pdbx_strand_id
1 'polypeptide(L)'
;MAPVCLRDCKAWQDAGMSLSTTSNEACKLFDATLHQYVTWTNDKTLGGIEGCLKKIKEADPNFVMGHVISNGLELIGIGRSPIIDPEFRKELNVMSDLAKTQPLSEWEELHVAALETFAKGNLPKAAEMWDWILLDHPLDLLAIKLAHDSYFYLGQQTQMRDSISRILPYWTATTPLSSYVKGMYSFGLLETNFYDQALKVASEALTVDPKDSWSVHTIAHVYEMKAKIQEGLTFMEQTESNWKEGDMLACHVYWHWALYFIEKGEYEAALTLYDKYIAPMCLASGSMLDIVDNSSLLHRLQMEGVDVGKRWDALVGVTRKHTDDHVLIFNDLHFLMSSLGSGDREMTERLLRSLQELSKSLLIERDVLRPNSPLTERLMRKASAVHTLV
;
A
#
# COMPACT_ATOMS: atom_id res chain seq x y z
N MET A 1 20.43 15.23 7.10
CA MET A 1 20.26 14.79 5.70
C MET A 1 20.69 15.92 4.80
N ALA A 2 21.39 15.62 3.71
CA ALA A 2 21.54 16.60 2.64
C ALA A 2 20.14 17.00 2.12
N PRO A 3 19.90 18.27 1.76
CA PRO A 3 18.61 18.66 1.21
C PRO A 3 18.31 17.84 -0.05
N VAL A 4 17.13 17.22 -0.09
CA VAL A 4 16.66 16.48 -1.28
C VAL A 4 16.62 17.48 -2.43
N CYS A 5 17.36 17.19 -3.50
CA CYS A 5 17.33 18.02 -4.71
C CYS A 5 16.06 17.68 -5.50
N LEU A 6 14.97 18.37 -5.18
CA LEU A 6 13.68 18.18 -5.82
C LEU A 6 13.70 18.69 -7.27
N ARG A 7 13.19 17.86 -8.18
CA ARG A 7 13.16 18.11 -9.62
C ARG A 7 12.18 19.23 -9.98
N ASP A 8 12.66 20.21 -10.72
CA ASP A 8 11.83 21.25 -11.36
C ASP A 8 11.39 20.81 -12.77
N CYS A 9 10.69 21.67 -13.51
CA CYS A 9 10.22 21.33 -14.86
C CYS A 9 11.36 20.86 -15.77
N LYS A 10 12.52 21.53 -15.69
CA LYS A 10 13.68 21.22 -16.55
C LYS A 10 14.29 19.88 -16.17
N ALA A 11 14.47 19.61 -14.87
CA ALA A 11 15.01 18.35 -14.39
C ALA A 11 14.11 17.15 -14.75
N TRP A 12 12.78 17.30 -14.69
CA TRP A 12 11.84 16.26 -15.15
C TRP A 12 11.92 16.01 -16.66
N GLN A 13 12.00 17.08 -17.46
CA GLN A 13 12.21 16.97 -18.91
C GLN A 13 13.54 16.29 -19.24
N ASP A 14 14.64 16.66 -18.56
CA ASP A 14 15.96 16.06 -18.77
C ASP A 14 16.01 14.58 -18.38
N ALA A 15 15.10 14.13 -17.49
CA ALA A 15 14.88 12.74 -17.16
C ALA A 15 13.96 11.99 -18.15
N GLY A 16 13.52 12.63 -19.23
CA GLY A 16 12.66 12.04 -20.26
C GLY A 16 11.18 11.92 -19.88
N MET A 17 10.74 12.55 -18.79
CA MET A 17 9.36 12.53 -18.30
C MET A 17 8.85 13.98 -18.23
N SER A 18 8.46 14.53 -19.38
CA SER A 18 7.96 15.91 -19.46
C SER A 18 6.56 16.01 -18.86
N LEU A 19 6.39 16.97 -17.94
CA LEU A 19 5.12 17.24 -17.26
C LEU A 19 4.33 18.33 -17.98
N SER A 20 3.00 18.27 -17.93
CA SER A 20 2.11 19.25 -18.58
C SER A 20 2.14 20.64 -17.93
N THR A 21 2.67 20.74 -16.70
CA THR A 21 2.79 22.01 -15.96
C THR A 21 4.05 22.79 -16.31
N THR A 22 3.92 24.12 -16.34
CA THR A 22 5.06 25.06 -16.38
C THR A 22 5.48 25.55 -15.00
N SER A 23 4.81 25.09 -13.93
CA SER A 23 5.09 25.52 -12.56
C SER A 23 6.23 24.70 -11.95
N ASN A 24 7.39 25.34 -11.79
CA ASN A 24 8.53 24.73 -11.09
C ASN A 24 8.18 24.35 -9.64
N GLU A 25 7.27 25.09 -9.00
CA GLU A 25 6.79 24.76 -7.67
C GLU A 25 5.95 23.48 -7.66
N ALA A 26 5.00 23.35 -8.59
CA ALA A 26 4.18 22.14 -8.71
C ALA A 26 5.05 20.89 -9.00
N CYS A 27 6.05 20.99 -9.89
CA CYS A 27 6.99 19.90 -10.18
C CYS A 27 7.79 19.47 -8.95
N LYS A 28 8.31 20.43 -8.17
CA LYS A 28 9.09 20.13 -6.96
C LYS A 28 8.23 19.50 -5.87
N LEU A 29 7.01 19.98 -5.71
CA LEU A 29 6.07 19.41 -4.74
C LEU A 29 5.61 18.01 -5.16
N PHE A 30 5.39 17.78 -6.46
CA PHE A 30 5.11 16.43 -6.99
C PHE A 30 6.27 15.48 -6.71
N ASP A 31 7.51 15.91 -6.98
CA ASP A 31 8.69 15.12 -6.67
C ASP A 31 8.85 14.87 -5.16
N ALA A 32 8.51 15.84 -4.31
CA ALA A 32 8.54 15.70 -2.87
C ALA A 32 7.47 14.72 -2.36
N THR A 33 6.27 14.74 -2.93
CA THR A 33 5.22 13.76 -2.64
C THR A 33 5.67 12.36 -3.05
N LEU A 34 6.30 12.20 -4.22
CA LEU A 34 6.87 10.92 -4.65
C LEU A 34 7.93 10.41 -3.70
N HIS A 35 8.86 11.27 -3.26
CA HIS A 35 9.87 10.87 -2.28
C HIS A 35 9.21 10.33 -1.01
N GLN A 36 8.28 11.09 -0.44
CA GLN A 36 7.55 10.71 0.78
C GLN A 36 6.76 9.40 0.63
N TYR A 37 6.12 9.19 -0.53
CA TYR A 37 5.39 7.96 -0.81
C TYR A 37 6.33 6.76 -1.02
N VAL A 38 7.48 6.96 -1.68
CA VAL A 38 8.47 5.89 -1.88
C VAL A 38 9.06 5.45 -0.55
N THR A 39 9.42 6.41 0.30
CA THR A 39 10.07 6.17 1.59
C THR A 39 9.10 5.85 2.74
N TRP A 40 7.79 6.03 2.52
CA TRP A 40 6.75 5.91 3.54
C TRP A 40 6.98 6.82 4.75
N THR A 41 7.34 8.08 4.47
CA THR A 41 7.60 9.10 5.49
C THR A 41 6.77 10.34 5.23
N ASN A 42 6.31 11.02 6.28
CA ASN A 42 5.75 12.36 6.17
C ASN A 42 6.76 13.42 6.62
N ASP A 43 7.24 14.24 5.67
CA ASP A 43 8.10 15.37 5.97
C ASP A 43 7.27 16.53 6.55
N LYS A 44 7.36 16.68 7.87
CA LYS A 44 6.64 17.73 8.63
C LYS A 44 6.99 19.15 8.15
N THR A 45 8.16 19.38 7.58
CA THR A 45 8.55 20.70 7.07
C THR A 45 7.79 21.09 5.80
N LEU A 46 7.35 20.08 5.03
CA LEU A 46 6.53 20.27 3.84
C LEU A 46 5.02 20.16 4.13
N GLY A 47 4.66 19.68 5.33
CA GLY A 47 3.28 19.39 5.73
C GLY A 47 2.84 17.95 5.43
N GLY A 48 3.79 17.04 5.27
CA GLY A 48 3.53 15.66 4.85
C GLY A 48 3.06 15.54 3.40
N ILE A 49 2.60 14.36 3.04
CA ILE A 49 1.98 14.07 1.74
C ILE A 49 0.76 14.97 1.50
N GLU A 50 -0.15 15.07 2.47
CA GLU A 50 -1.37 15.87 2.35
C GLU A 50 -1.06 17.37 2.13
N GLY A 51 -0.12 17.92 2.90
CA GLY A 51 0.33 19.30 2.73
C GLY A 51 0.96 19.54 1.36
N CYS A 52 1.72 18.59 0.83
CA CYS A 52 2.27 18.68 -0.52
C CYS A 52 1.16 18.64 -1.58
N LEU A 53 0.24 17.68 -1.51
CA LEU A 53 -0.89 17.57 -2.45
C LEU A 53 -1.75 18.84 -2.49
N LYS A 54 -2.01 19.44 -1.32
CA LYS A 54 -2.71 20.74 -1.24
C LYS A 54 -1.94 21.83 -1.97
N LYS A 55 -0.65 21.98 -1.70
CA LYS A 55 0.21 22.99 -2.34
C LYS A 55 0.38 22.76 -3.84
N ILE A 56 0.39 21.50 -4.31
CA ILE A 56 0.40 21.18 -5.76
C ILE A 56 -0.83 21.80 -6.43
N LYS A 57 -2.03 21.58 -5.86
CA LYS A 57 -3.29 22.13 -6.38
C LYS A 57 -3.32 23.66 -6.35
N GLU A 58 -2.71 24.28 -5.33
CA GLU A 58 -2.57 25.74 -5.24
C GLU A 58 -1.58 26.31 -6.27
N ALA A 59 -0.46 25.61 -6.52
CA ALA A 59 0.59 26.03 -7.44
C ALA A 59 0.19 25.87 -8.92
N ASP A 60 -0.55 24.81 -9.26
CA ASP A 60 -1.14 24.62 -10.58
C ASP A 60 -2.37 23.69 -10.50
N PRO A 61 -3.60 24.23 -10.52
CA PRO A 61 -4.82 23.43 -10.45
C PRO A 61 -5.09 22.59 -11.70
N ASN A 62 -4.41 22.85 -12.82
CA ASN A 62 -4.60 22.13 -14.08
C ASN A 62 -3.53 21.06 -14.31
N PHE A 63 -2.57 20.92 -13.40
CA PHE A 63 -1.48 19.96 -13.51
C PHE A 63 -1.96 18.51 -13.38
N VAL A 64 -2.00 17.80 -14.51
CA VAL A 64 -2.59 16.46 -14.59
C VAL A 64 -1.89 15.46 -13.70
N MET A 65 -0.55 15.38 -13.72
CA MET A 65 0.15 14.44 -12.84
C MET A 65 0.00 14.77 -11.34
N GLY A 66 -0.27 16.02 -10.99
CA GLY A 66 -0.68 16.41 -9.64
C GLY A 66 -2.00 15.77 -9.22
N HIS A 67 -2.98 15.71 -10.13
CA HIS A 67 -4.24 14.98 -9.91
C HIS A 67 -4.05 13.47 -9.94
N VAL A 68 -3.20 12.94 -10.83
CA VAL A 68 -2.84 11.51 -10.88
C VAL A 68 -2.30 11.04 -9.54
N ILE A 69 -1.27 11.70 -8.98
CA ILE A 69 -0.73 11.25 -7.68
C ILE A 69 -1.72 11.43 -6.54
N SER A 70 -2.52 12.52 -6.54
CA SER A 70 -3.55 12.73 -5.52
C SER A 70 -4.60 11.61 -5.56
N ASN A 71 -5.16 11.33 -6.74
CA ASN A 71 -6.21 10.32 -6.90
C ASN A 71 -5.65 8.89 -6.75
N GLY A 72 -4.42 8.66 -7.20
CA GLY A 72 -3.73 7.38 -7.08
C GLY A 72 -3.47 6.98 -5.63
N LEU A 73 -3.03 7.93 -4.79
CA LEU A 73 -2.83 7.70 -3.36
C LEU A 73 -4.15 7.38 -2.63
N GLU A 74 -5.25 8.05 -3.00
CA GLU A 74 -6.58 7.76 -2.45
C GLU A 74 -7.08 6.37 -2.88
N LEU A 75 -6.91 6.00 -4.16
CA LEU A 75 -7.31 4.68 -4.67
C LEU A 75 -6.47 3.55 -4.04
N ILE A 76 -5.14 3.69 -4.02
CA ILE A 76 -4.23 2.66 -3.50
C ILE A 76 -4.27 2.58 -1.97
N GLY A 77 -4.71 3.64 -1.28
CA GLY A 77 -4.95 3.65 0.15
C GLY A 77 -6.18 2.83 0.57
N ILE A 78 -7.10 2.54 -0.36
CA ILE A 78 -8.23 1.61 -0.21
C ILE A 78 -9.22 2.00 0.92
N GLY A 79 -9.06 3.20 1.49
CA GLY A 79 -9.98 3.76 2.49
C GLY A 79 -11.16 4.51 1.89
N ARG A 80 -11.20 4.70 0.57
CA ARG A 80 -12.27 5.36 -0.18
C ARG A 80 -12.54 4.61 -1.48
N SER A 81 -13.78 4.69 -1.96
CA SER A 81 -14.19 4.07 -3.21
C SER A 81 -15.02 5.04 -4.05
N PRO A 82 -14.68 5.26 -5.34
CA PRO A 82 -15.44 6.14 -6.21
C PRO A 82 -16.83 5.58 -6.56
N ILE A 83 -17.11 4.30 -6.23
CA ILE A 83 -18.43 3.68 -6.41
C ILE A 83 -19.44 4.25 -5.40
N ILE A 84 -19.01 4.49 -4.17
CA ILE A 84 -19.88 4.92 -3.07
C ILE A 84 -19.62 6.36 -2.62
N ASP A 85 -18.46 6.94 -2.96
CA ASP A 85 -18.09 8.33 -2.68
C ASP A 85 -18.26 9.22 -3.94
N PRO A 86 -19.33 10.03 -4.03
CA PRO A 86 -19.57 10.90 -5.18
C PRO A 86 -18.55 12.03 -5.31
N GLU A 87 -17.98 12.52 -4.20
CA GLU A 87 -16.96 13.56 -4.25
C GLU A 87 -15.66 12.98 -4.79
N PHE A 88 -15.28 11.77 -4.38
CA PHE A 88 -14.10 11.11 -4.97
C PHE A 88 -14.27 10.85 -6.47
N ARG A 89 -15.46 10.41 -6.88
CA ARG A 89 -15.78 10.25 -8.30
C ARG A 89 -15.63 11.55 -9.07
N LYS A 90 -16.02 12.68 -8.49
CA LYS A 90 -15.85 14.01 -9.08
C LYS A 90 -14.37 14.39 -9.19
N GLU A 91 -13.56 14.09 -8.18
CA GLU A 91 -12.10 14.32 -8.22
C GLU A 91 -11.44 13.54 -9.37
N LEU A 92 -11.85 12.28 -9.60
CA LEU A 92 -11.40 11.49 -10.74
C LEU A 92 -11.86 12.05 -12.08
N ASN A 93 -13.12 12.52 -12.19
CA ASN A 93 -13.62 13.14 -13.41
C ASN A 93 -12.86 14.41 -13.77
N VAL A 94 -12.48 15.23 -12.78
CA VAL A 94 -11.66 16.42 -13.00
C VAL A 94 -10.32 16.06 -13.64
N MET A 95 -9.64 15.02 -13.15
CA MET A 95 -8.41 14.50 -13.76
C MET A 95 -8.64 14.09 -15.22
N SER A 96 -9.68 13.30 -15.48
CA SER A 96 -10.04 12.83 -16.82
C SER A 96 -10.39 13.96 -17.79
N ASP A 97 -11.05 15.02 -17.33
CA ASP A 97 -11.46 16.15 -18.16
C ASP A 97 -10.27 17.08 -18.45
N LEU A 98 -9.40 17.31 -17.46
CA LEU A 98 -8.14 18.03 -17.66
C LEU A 98 -7.24 17.32 -18.67
N ALA A 99 -7.16 15.99 -18.64
CA ALA A 99 -6.37 15.22 -19.59
C ALA A 99 -6.85 15.34 -21.05
N LYS A 100 -8.14 15.62 -21.27
CA LYS A 100 -8.72 15.81 -22.62
C LYS A 100 -8.61 17.24 -23.13
N THR A 101 -8.36 18.21 -22.26
CA THR A 101 -8.45 19.65 -22.57
C THR A 101 -7.10 20.33 -22.76
N GLN A 102 -6.01 19.60 -22.54
CA GLN A 102 -4.65 20.10 -22.70
C GLN A 102 -3.75 19.03 -23.36
N PRO A 103 -2.68 19.44 -24.05
CA PRO A 103 -1.70 18.48 -24.56
C PRO A 103 -0.96 17.81 -23.40
N LEU A 104 -0.85 16.49 -23.45
CA LEU A 104 -0.09 15.68 -22.52
C LEU A 104 1.06 14.99 -23.24
N SER A 105 2.10 14.62 -22.50
CA SER A 105 3.05 13.62 -23.01
C SER A 105 2.40 12.23 -23.00
N GLU A 106 2.85 11.33 -23.88
CA GLU A 106 2.40 9.93 -23.89
C GLU A 106 2.53 9.27 -22.51
N TRP A 107 3.59 9.59 -21.78
CA TRP A 107 3.83 9.14 -20.41
C TRP A 107 2.71 9.58 -19.43
N GLU A 108 2.27 10.84 -19.48
CA GLU A 108 1.16 11.32 -18.64
C GLU A 108 -0.17 10.67 -19.03
N GLU A 109 -0.43 10.48 -20.32
CA GLU A 109 -1.62 9.81 -20.83
C GLU A 109 -1.73 8.37 -20.32
N LEU A 110 -0.61 7.63 -20.28
CA LEU A 110 -0.56 6.26 -19.77
C LEU A 110 -0.92 6.18 -18.28
N HIS A 111 -0.43 7.12 -17.45
CA HIS A 111 -0.79 7.19 -16.04
C HIS A 111 -2.27 7.50 -15.80
N VAL A 112 -2.81 8.46 -16.55
CA VAL A 112 -4.25 8.77 -16.51
C VAL A 112 -5.06 7.53 -16.87
N ALA A 113 -4.70 6.84 -17.95
CA ALA A 113 -5.40 5.65 -18.41
C ALA A 113 -5.33 4.49 -17.39
N ALA A 114 -4.19 4.30 -16.72
CA ALA A 114 -4.03 3.29 -15.68
C ALA A 114 -4.92 3.60 -14.46
N LEU A 115 -4.94 4.85 -13.99
CA LEU A 115 -5.80 5.25 -12.88
C LEU A 115 -7.28 5.19 -13.21
N GLU A 116 -7.70 5.61 -14.40
CA GLU A 116 -9.10 5.43 -14.82
C GLU A 116 -9.50 3.96 -14.85
N THR A 117 -8.58 3.08 -15.25
CA THR A 117 -8.80 1.63 -15.27
C THR A 117 -8.94 1.07 -13.86
N PHE A 118 -8.11 1.54 -12.92
CA PHE A 118 -8.24 1.18 -11.51
C PHE A 118 -9.55 1.71 -10.92
N ALA A 119 -9.90 2.99 -11.14
CA ALA A 119 -11.14 3.59 -10.66
C ALA A 119 -12.42 2.86 -11.14
N LYS A 120 -12.36 2.18 -12.29
CA LYS A 120 -13.42 1.32 -12.83
C LYS A 120 -13.45 -0.10 -12.22
N GLY A 121 -12.63 -0.36 -11.21
CA GLY A 121 -12.53 -1.64 -10.49
C GLY A 121 -11.57 -2.65 -11.10
N ASN A 122 -10.76 -2.28 -12.10
CA ASN A 122 -9.83 -3.21 -12.76
C ASN A 122 -8.37 -2.97 -12.34
N LEU A 123 -8.09 -3.18 -11.06
CA LEU A 123 -6.75 -3.09 -10.49
C LEU A 123 -5.71 -3.99 -11.20
N PRO A 124 -6.02 -5.27 -11.56
CA PRO A 124 -5.07 -6.10 -12.30
C PRO A 124 -4.62 -5.47 -13.61
N LYS A 125 -5.55 -4.88 -14.36
CA LYS A 125 -5.20 -4.25 -15.63
C LYS A 125 -4.41 -2.96 -15.43
N ALA A 126 -4.76 -2.17 -14.43
CA ALA A 126 -4.00 -0.96 -14.08
C ALA A 126 -2.54 -1.31 -13.71
N ALA A 127 -2.32 -2.38 -12.94
CA ALA A 127 -0.99 -2.89 -12.59
C ALA A 127 -0.16 -3.25 -13.83
N GLU A 128 -0.74 -3.98 -14.79
CA GLU A 128 -0.09 -4.27 -16.07
C GLU A 128 0.27 -2.99 -16.85
N MET A 129 -0.60 -1.98 -16.83
CA MET A 129 -0.37 -0.71 -17.54
C MET A 129 0.78 0.09 -16.92
N TRP A 130 0.90 0.13 -15.60
CA TRP A 130 2.08 0.72 -14.95
C TRP A 130 3.35 -0.07 -15.28
N ASP A 131 3.30 -1.40 -15.32
CA ASP A 131 4.43 -2.22 -15.79
C ASP A 131 4.81 -1.92 -17.25
N TRP A 132 3.84 -1.59 -18.11
CA TRP A 132 4.12 -1.16 -19.48
C TRP A 132 4.84 0.19 -19.54
N ILE A 133 4.46 1.15 -18.69
CA ILE A 133 5.18 2.43 -18.56
C ILE A 133 6.65 2.16 -18.23
N LEU A 134 6.92 1.19 -17.36
CA LEU A 134 8.28 0.84 -16.91
C LEU A 134 9.17 0.22 -18.01
N LEU A 135 8.61 -0.19 -19.15
CA LEU A 135 9.41 -0.65 -20.29
C LEU A 135 10.20 0.50 -20.92
N ASP A 136 9.56 1.66 -21.06
CA ASP A 136 10.15 2.86 -21.66
C ASP A 136 10.70 3.84 -20.61
N HIS A 137 10.12 3.83 -19.40
CA HIS A 137 10.48 4.70 -18.29
C HIS A 137 10.86 3.91 -17.03
N PRO A 138 11.98 3.15 -17.03
CA PRO A 138 12.35 2.25 -15.92
C PRO A 138 12.69 2.96 -14.61
N LEU A 139 12.81 4.29 -14.62
CA LEU A 139 13.08 5.14 -13.45
C LEU A 139 11.83 5.85 -12.91
N ASP A 140 10.65 5.55 -13.46
CA ASP A 140 9.39 6.13 -12.99
C ASP A 140 8.96 5.54 -11.64
N LEU A 141 9.28 6.26 -10.57
CA LEU A 141 8.93 5.88 -9.20
C LEU A 141 7.42 5.77 -8.95
N LEU A 142 6.59 6.56 -9.64
CA LEU A 142 5.15 6.50 -9.45
C LEU A 142 4.60 5.20 -10.02
N ALA A 143 5.00 4.85 -11.25
CA ALA A 143 4.62 3.59 -11.88
C ALA A 143 5.15 2.39 -11.09
N ILE A 144 6.40 2.44 -10.62
CA ILE A 144 6.98 1.41 -9.74
C ILE A 144 6.11 1.20 -8.51
N LYS A 145 5.77 2.27 -7.77
CA LYS A 145 5.02 2.13 -6.53
C LYS A 145 3.58 1.69 -6.75
N LEU A 146 2.87 2.29 -7.71
CA LEU A 146 1.50 1.90 -7.99
C LEU A 146 1.42 0.45 -8.47
N ALA A 147 2.35 -0.01 -9.32
CA ALA A 147 2.42 -1.42 -9.71
C ALA A 147 2.72 -2.34 -8.53
N HIS A 148 3.75 -2.01 -7.73
CA HIS A 148 4.19 -2.83 -6.60
C HIS A 148 3.08 -2.99 -5.55
N ASP A 149 2.45 -1.89 -5.12
CA ASP A 149 1.36 -1.91 -4.14
C ASP A 149 0.12 -2.63 -4.71
N SER A 150 -0.16 -2.48 -6.00
CA SER A 150 -1.24 -3.23 -6.66
C SER A 150 -0.99 -4.73 -6.64
N TYR A 151 0.22 -5.18 -6.97
CA TYR A 151 0.56 -6.60 -6.94
C TYR A 151 0.53 -7.19 -5.53
N PHE A 152 0.88 -6.38 -4.52
CA PHE A 152 0.71 -6.75 -3.11
C PHE A 152 -0.76 -7.03 -2.80
N TYR A 153 -1.67 -6.09 -3.10
CA TYR A 153 -3.11 -6.28 -2.83
C TYR A 153 -3.76 -7.42 -3.63
N LEU A 154 -3.24 -7.69 -4.83
CA LEU A 154 -3.72 -8.80 -5.68
C LEU A 154 -3.14 -10.16 -5.29
N GLY A 155 -2.21 -10.23 -4.34
CA GLY A 155 -1.47 -11.44 -3.98
C GLY A 155 -0.61 -11.98 -5.12
N GLN A 156 -0.19 -11.12 -6.05
CA GLN A 156 0.61 -11.49 -7.22
C GLN A 156 2.12 -11.42 -6.91
N GLN A 157 2.57 -12.22 -5.94
CA GLN A 157 3.93 -12.19 -5.39
C GLN A 157 5.04 -12.33 -6.45
N THR A 158 4.85 -13.24 -7.42
CA THR A 158 5.82 -13.42 -8.53
C THR A 158 5.90 -12.16 -9.39
N GLN A 159 4.77 -11.56 -9.72
CA GLN A 159 4.71 -10.33 -10.51
C GLN A 159 5.29 -9.14 -9.75
N MET A 160 5.03 -9.03 -8.45
CA MET A 160 5.61 -8.02 -7.57
C MET A 160 7.15 -8.06 -7.60
N ARG A 161 7.74 -9.25 -7.43
CA ARG A 161 9.20 -9.44 -7.54
C ARG A 161 9.71 -9.13 -8.95
N ASP A 162 9.10 -9.77 -9.95
CA ASP A 162 9.60 -9.74 -11.32
C ASP A 162 9.46 -8.33 -11.91
N SER A 163 8.45 -7.57 -11.47
CA SER A 163 8.27 -6.14 -11.79
C SER A 163 9.51 -5.32 -11.51
N ILE A 164 9.95 -5.35 -10.27
CA ILE A 164 11.15 -4.64 -9.85
C ILE A 164 12.39 -5.23 -10.53
N SER A 165 12.49 -6.56 -10.63
CA SER A 165 13.68 -7.23 -11.17
C SER A 165 14.04 -6.78 -12.59
N ARG A 166 13.04 -6.51 -13.45
CA ARG A 166 13.26 -6.10 -14.84
C ARG A 166 13.85 -4.69 -14.94
N ILE A 167 13.51 -3.81 -14.00
CA ILE A 167 13.99 -2.43 -14.02
C ILE A 167 15.30 -2.25 -13.26
N LEU A 168 15.67 -3.16 -12.34
CA LEU A 168 16.89 -3.06 -11.53
C LEU A 168 18.18 -2.72 -12.31
N PRO A 169 18.45 -3.22 -13.53
CA PRO A 169 19.66 -2.86 -14.27
C PRO A 169 19.79 -1.35 -14.58
N TYR A 170 18.68 -0.61 -14.60
CA TYR A 170 18.66 0.84 -14.80
C TYR A 170 18.90 1.63 -13.51
N TRP A 171 18.81 0.98 -12.34
CA TRP A 171 18.96 1.62 -11.04
C TRP A 171 20.39 1.51 -10.52
N THR A 172 21.08 2.64 -10.48
CA THR A 172 22.47 2.74 -10.00
C THR A 172 22.52 3.26 -8.56
N ALA A 173 23.67 3.11 -7.90
CA ALA A 173 23.88 3.65 -6.55
C ALA A 173 23.76 5.18 -6.48
N THR A 174 23.92 5.88 -7.60
CA THR A 174 23.75 7.34 -7.71
C THR A 174 22.32 7.76 -8.03
N THR A 175 21.46 6.83 -8.45
CA THR A 175 20.05 7.12 -8.68
C THR A 175 19.38 7.38 -7.32
N PRO A 176 18.72 8.53 -7.13
CA PRO A 176 17.98 8.82 -5.90
C PRO A 176 17.00 7.69 -5.56
N LEU A 177 16.87 7.35 -4.28
CA LEU A 177 15.96 6.29 -3.79
C LEU A 177 16.26 4.87 -4.30
N SER A 178 17.44 4.63 -4.89
CA SER A 178 17.85 3.29 -5.34
C SER A 178 17.88 2.25 -4.22
N SER A 179 18.13 2.65 -2.96
CA SER A 179 18.00 1.76 -1.80
C SER A 179 16.58 1.24 -1.65
N TYR A 180 15.56 2.11 -1.72
CA TYR A 180 14.15 1.72 -1.58
C TYR A 180 13.66 0.82 -2.73
N VAL A 181 14.16 1.02 -3.96
CA VAL A 181 13.86 0.09 -5.07
C VAL A 181 14.49 -1.28 -4.83
N LYS A 182 15.70 -1.34 -4.26
CA LYS A 182 16.27 -2.61 -3.78
C LYS A 182 15.48 -3.20 -2.61
N GLY A 183 14.97 -2.37 -1.70
CA GLY A 183 14.09 -2.77 -0.61
C GLY A 183 12.83 -3.46 -1.13
N MET A 184 12.13 -2.86 -2.10
CA MET A 184 10.98 -3.46 -2.78
C MET A 184 11.33 -4.81 -3.44
N TYR A 185 12.48 -4.89 -4.11
CA TYR A 185 12.94 -6.15 -4.69
C TYR A 185 13.20 -7.22 -3.61
N SER A 186 13.83 -6.83 -2.49
CA SER A 186 14.08 -7.73 -1.37
C SER A 186 12.79 -8.26 -0.77
N PHE A 187 11.75 -7.42 -0.69
CA PHE A 187 10.42 -7.83 -0.26
C PHE A 187 9.79 -8.81 -1.24
N GLY A 188 9.87 -8.56 -2.55
CA GLY A 188 9.42 -9.52 -3.57
C GLY A 188 10.16 -10.87 -3.53
N LEU A 189 11.46 -10.88 -3.21
CA LEU A 189 12.23 -12.11 -2.98
C LEU A 189 11.71 -12.88 -1.76
N LEU A 190 11.45 -12.19 -0.66
CA LEU A 190 10.87 -12.75 0.56
C LEU A 190 9.51 -13.39 0.28
N GLU A 191 8.62 -12.66 -0.38
CA GLU A 191 7.25 -13.11 -0.72
C GLU A 191 7.24 -14.28 -1.71
N THR A 192 8.36 -14.55 -2.36
CA THR A 192 8.56 -15.72 -3.22
C THR A 192 9.50 -16.77 -2.62
N ASN A 193 9.69 -16.72 -1.29
CA ASN A 193 10.42 -17.68 -0.46
C ASN A 193 11.94 -17.76 -0.70
N PHE A 194 12.55 -16.73 -1.30
CA PHE A 194 14.00 -16.61 -1.46
C PHE A 194 14.65 -15.90 -0.25
N TYR A 195 14.38 -16.38 0.96
CA TYR A 195 14.69 -15.68 2.21
C TYR A 195 16.16 -15.28 2.37
N ASP A 196 17.10 -16.15 1.98
CA ASP A 196 18.54 -15.83 2.10
C ASP A 196 18.97 -14.71 1.14
N GLN A 197 18.36 -14.67 -0.05
CA GLN A 197 18.61 -13.60 -1.01
C GLN A 197 17.93 -12.31 -0.58
N ALA A 198 16.70 -12.39 -0.08
CA ALA A 198 15.97 -11.26 0.48
C ALA A 198 16.76 -10.58 1.62
N LEU A 199 17.22 -11.36 2.60
CA LEU A 199 18.04 -10.88 3.71
C LEU A 199 19.31 -10.18 3.23
N LYS A 200 20.01 -10.77 2.25
CA LYS A 200 21.21 -10.19 1.67
C LYS A 200 20.93 -8.84 1.01
N VAL A 201 19.94 -8.78 0.12
CA VAL A 201 19.59 -7.56 -0.63
C VAL A 201 19.09 -6.46 0.32
N ALA A 202 18.23 -6.79 1.27
CA ALA A 202 17.73 -5.84 2.27
C ALA A 202 18.88 -5.30 3.13
N SER A 203 19.81 -6.16 3.56
CA SER A 203 20.99 -5.74 4.33
C SER A 203 21.88 -4.77 3.53
N GLU A 204 22.10 -5.06 2.23
CA GLU A 204 22.85 -4.16 1.34
C GLU A 204 22.15 -2.80 1.20
N ALA A 205 20.82 -2.77 1.06
CA ALA A 205 20.05 -1.52 0.99
C ALA A 205 20.16 -0.71 2.31
N LEU A 206 20.11 -1.37 3.46
CA LEU A 206 20.28 -0.71 4.77
C LEU A 206 21.69 -0.16 5.00
N THR A 207 22.72 -0.69 4.34
CA THR A 207 24.06 -0.07 4.37
C THR A 207 24.10 1.28 3.64
N VAL A 208 23.18 1.51 2.70
CA VAL A 208 23.06 2.76 1.94
C VAL A 208 22.16 3.75 2.69
N ASP A 209 20.97 3.30 3.09
CA ASP A 209 20.05 4.10 3.91
C ASP A 209 19.48 3.23 5.05
N PRO A 210 19.91 3.42 6.31
CA PRO A 210 19.41 2.64 7.43
C PRO A 210 17.93 2.92 7.75
N LYS A 211 17.33 3.95 7.15
CA LYS A 211 15.91 4.30 7.30
C LYS A 211 15.01 3.63 6.25
N ASP A 212 15.57 2.85 5.34
CA ASP A 212 14.78 2.15 4.31
C ASP A 212 13.79 1.16 4.96
N SER A 213 12.54 1.60 5.04
CA SER A 213 11.44 0.91 5.69
C SER A 213 11.06 -0.40 5.00
N TRP A 214 11.20 -0.51 3.67
CA TRP A 214 11.00 -1.77 2.96
C TRP A 214 12.05 -2.81 3.36
N SER A 215 13.31 -2.38 3.48
CA SER A 215 14.40 -3.27 3.83
C SER A 215 14.32 -3.70 5.30
N VAL A 216 13.97 -2.80 6.21
CA VAL A 216 13.67 -3.16 7.62
C VAL A 216 12.55 -4.18 7.70
N HIS A 217 11.43 -3.92 7.03
CA HIS A 217 10.29 -4.82 6.98
C HIS A 217 10.67 -6.19 6.40
N THR A 218 11.43 -6.22 5.31
CA THR A 218 11.89 -7.47 4.71
C THR A 218 12.70 -8.32 5.70
N ILE A 219 13.64 -7.71 6.43
CA ILE A 219 14.46 -8.44 7.40
C ILE A 219 13.61 -8.98 8.56
N ALA A 220 12.68 -8.17 9.07
CA ALA A 220 11.73 -8.60 10.09
C ALA A 220 10.97 -9.87 9.65
N HIS A 221 10.38 -9.79 8.47
CA HIS A 221 9.59 -10.88 7.93
C HIS A 221 10.45 -12.12 7.60
N VAL A 222 11.71 -11.95 7.14
CA VAL A 222 12.64 -13.09 6.96
C VAL A 222 12.91 -13.81 8.28
N TYR A 223 13.15 -13.08 9.38
CA TYR A 223 13.41 -13.71 10.67
C TYR A 223 12.17 -14.43 11.21
N GLU A 224 10.97 -13.89 10.97
CA GLU A 224 9.71 -14.58 11.25
C GLU A 224 9.60 -15.88 10.44
N MET A 225 9.70 -15.81 9.11
CA MET A 225 9.53 -16.97 8.22
C MET A 225 10.54 -18.09 8.46
N LYS A 226 11.72 -17.75 8.99
CA LYS A 226 12.78 -18.71 9.32
C LYS A 226 12.75 -19.16 10.79
N ALA A 227 11.75 -18.74 11.57
CA ALA A 227 11.65 -18.98 13.02
C ALA A 227 12.92 -18.58 13.79
N LYS A 228 13.58 -17.50 13.36
CA LYS A 228 14.80 -16.93 13.94
C LYS A 228 14.46 -15.81 14.91
N ILE A 229 13.68 -16.17 15.92
CA ILE A 229 12.99 -15.20 16.79
C ILE A 229 13.98 -14.34 17.58
N GLN A 230 15.07 -14.93 18.07
CA GLN A 230 16.07 -14.17 18.83
C GLN A 230 16.84 -13.18 17.95
N GLU A 231 17.19 -13.55 16.72
CA GLU A 231 17.79 -12.62 15.76
C GLU A 231 16.82 -11.49 15.37
N GLY A 232 15.54 -11.82 15.20
CA GLY A 232 14.48 -10.83 14.95
C GLY A 232 14.37 -9.80 16.07
N LEU A 233 14.27 -10.24 17.33
CA LEU A 233 14.22 -9.35 18.50
C LEU A 233 15.45 -8.44 18.59
N THR A 234 16.65 -9.01 18.45
CA THR A 234 17.90 -8.24 18.48
C THR A 234 17.95 -7.22 17.35
N PHE A 235 17.50 -7.58 16.15
CA PHE A 235 17.44 -6.65 15.02
C PHE A 235 16.47 -5.49 15.28
N MET A 236 15.26 -5.76 15.79
CA MET A 236 14.27 -4.72 16.09
C MET A 236 14.79 -3.73 17.14
N GLU A 237 15.35 -4.24 18.25
CA GLU A 237 15.91 -3.42 19.33
C GLU A 237 17.06 -2.52 18.84
N GLN A 238 17.96 -3.05 18.02
CA GLN A 238 19.13 -2.32 17.54
C GLN A 238 18.80 -1.26 16.48
N THR A 239 17.71 -1.45 15.74
CA THR A 239 17.37 -0.61 14.59
C THR A 239 16.20 0.33 14.83
N GLU A 240 15.48 0.21 15.96
CA GLU A 240 14.27 1.00 16.28
C GLU A 240 14.45 2.50 16.01
N SER A 241 15.60 3.09 16.40
CA SER A 241 15.87 4.52 16.20
C SER A 241 15.89 4.97 14.74
N ASN A 242 16.08 4.05 13.80
CA ASN A 242 16.17 4.36 12.37
C ASN A 242 14.80 4.44 11.71
N TRP A 243 13.84 3.61 12.14
CA TRP A 243 12.57 3.43 11.45
C TRP A 243 11.33 3.80 12.28
N LYS A 244 11.44 4.01 13.60
CA LYS A 244 10.29 4.37 14.46
C LYS A 244 9.62 5.71 14.12
N GLU A 245 10.34 6.58 13.41
CA GLU A 245 9.82 7.85 12.89
C GLU A 245 9.24 7.71 11.47
N GLY A 246 9.39 6.53 10.84
CA GLY A 246 8.68 6.18 9.63
C GLY A 246 7.19 6.20 9.89
N ASP A 247 6.40 6.72 8.95
CA ASP A 247 4.98 6.95 9.21
C ASP A 247 4.18 5.69 8.88
N MET A 248 4.13 5.32 7.60
CA MET A 248 3.15 4.34 7.11
C MET A 248 3.51 2.88 7.43
N LEU A 249 4.79 2.56 7.66
CA LEU A 249 5.23 1.18 7.93
C LEU A 249 5.67 0.93 9.37
N ALA A 250 5.86 1.96 10.20
CA ALA A 250 6.38 1.75 11.55
C ALA A 250 5.43 0.91 12.41
N CYS A 251 4.12 1.14 12.29
CA CYS A 251 3.10 0.32 12.94
C CYS A 251 3.26 -1.17 12.58
N HIS A 252 3.41 -1.46 11.29
CA HIS A 252 3.59 -2.83 10.79
C HIS A 252 4.90 -3.47 11.25
N VAL A 253 5.99 -2.71 11.32
CA VAL A 253 7.26 -3.22 11.88
C VAL A 253 7.14 -3.51 13.38
N TYR A 254 6.45 -2.66 14.15
CA TYR A 254 6.12 -2.95 15.55
C TYR A 254 5.20 -4.17 15.69
N TRP A 255 4.29 -4.40 14.74
CA TRP A 255 3.45 -5.59 14.69
C TRP A 255 4.29 -6.87 14.54
N HIS A 256 5.25 -6.89 13.61
CA HIS A 256 6.22 -8.00 13.47
C HIS A 256 7.00 -8.23 14.77
N TRP A 257 7.42 -7.15 15.43
CA TRP A 257 8.10 -7.26 16.72
C TRP A 257 7.20 -7.88 17.80
N ALA A 258 5.92 -7.51 17.85
CA ALA A 258 4.96 -8.12 18.76
C ALA A 258 4.75 -9.62 18.46
N LEU A 259 4.77 -10.04 17.19
CA LEU A 259 4.68 -11.46 16.83
C LEU A 259 5.82 -12.29 17.40
N TYR A 260 7.06 -11.77 17.42
CA TYR A 260 8.18 -12.48 18.05
C TYR A 260 7.93 -12.77 19.53
N PHE A 261 7.28 -11.86 20.25
CA PHE A 261 6.92 -12.08 21.64
C PHE A 261 5.78 -13.09 21.78
N ILE A 262 4.80 -13.08 20.88
CA ILE A 262 3.74 -14.11 20.85
C ILE A 262 4.34 -15.50 20.64
N GLU A 263 5.25 -15.67 19.67
CA GLU A 263 5.91 -16.95 19.39
C GLU A 263 6.73 -17.47 20.59
N LYS A 264 7.27 -16.57 21.42
CA LYS A 264 7.97 -16.94 22.65
C LYS A 264 7.05 -17.24 23.84
N GLY A 265 5.75 -16.99 23.73
CA GLY A 265 4.81 -17.01 24.86
C GLY A 265 4.95 -15.82 25.81
N GLU A 266 5.66 -14.76 25.40
CA GLU A 266 5.87 -13.52 26.17
C GLU A 266 4.75 -12.51 25.89
N TYR A 267 3.49 -12.91 26.09
CA TYR A 267 2.31 -12.17 25.64
C TYR A 267 2.17 -10.76 26.24
N GLU A 268 2.61 -10.54 27.48
CA GLU A 268 2.61 -9.20 28.12
C GLU A 268 3.53 -8.21 27.39
N ALA A 269 4.65 -8.69 26.83
CA ALA A 269 5.54 -7.85 26.04
C ALA A 269 4.91 -7.47 24.70
N ALA A 270 4.20 -8.42 24.06
CA ALA A 270 3.41 -8.15 22.86
C ALA A 270 2.30 -7.11 23.12
N LEU A 271 1.55 -7.25 24.22
CA LEU A 271 0.55 -6.27 24.64
C LEU A 271 1.15 -4.90 24.95
N THR A 272 2.35 -4.86 25.55
CA THR A 272 3.05 -3.60 25.82
C THR A 272 3.40 -2.87 24.52
N LEU A 273 3.88 -3.57 23.48
CA LEU A 273 4.10 -2.97 22.17
C LEU A 273 2.79 -2.50 21.53
N TYR A 274 1.73 -3.31 21.66
CA TYR A 274 0.42 -2.97 21.14
C TYR A 274 -0.09 -1.64 21.73
N ASP A 275 -0.11 -1.52 23.06
CA ASP A 275 -0.66 -0.35 23.74
C ASP A 275 0.21 0.90 23.55
N LYS A 276 1.52 0.73 23.43
CA LYS A 276 2.46 1.85 23.34
C LYS A 276 2.58 2.43 21.94
N TYR A 277 2.49 1.58 20.90
CA TYR A 277 2.83 1.98 19.54
C TYR A 277 1.72 1.63 18.53
N ILE A 278 1.29 0.38 18.45
CA ILE A 278 0.42 -0.13 17.37
C ILE A 278 -0.98 0.49 17.44
N ALA A 279 -1.62 0.49 18.62
CA ALA A 279 -2.95 1.06 18.78
C ALA A 279 -2.95 2.60 18.66
N PRO A 280 -2.05 3.36 19.32
CA PRO A 280 -2.00 4.82 19.15
C PRO A 280 -1.80 5.26 17.71
N MET A 281 -0.96 4.57 16.93
CA MET A 281 -0.76 4.87 15.50
C MET A 281 -2.05 4.66 14.71
N CYS A 282 -2.70 3.51 14.87
CA CYS A 282 -3.98 3.21 14.19
C CYS A 282 -5.07 4.23 14.52
N LEU A 283 -5.19 4.64 15.79
CA LEU A 283 -6.21 5.59 16.22
C LEU A 283 -5.93 7.01 15.69
N ALA A 284 -4.66 7.35 15.43
CA ALA A 284 -4.27 8.63 14.88
C ALA A 284 -4.42 8.69 13.35
N SER A 285 -3.98 7.64 12.65
CA SER A 285 -3.95 7.58 11.18
C SER A 285 -5.30 7.15 10.59
N GLY A 286 -5.97 6.18 11.22
CA GLY A 286 -7.08 5.45 10.62
C GLY A 286 -6.71 4.71 9.32
N SER A 287 -5.43 4.42 9.08
CA SER A 287 -4.98 3.78 7.85
C SER A 287 -5.43 2.31 7.79
N MET A 288 -5.70 1.81 6.58
CA MET A 288 -6.16 0.42 6.40
C MET A 288 -5.14 -0.61 6.89
N LEU A 289 -3.84 -0.35 6.69
CA LEU A 289 -2.79 -1.26 7.14
C LEU A 289 -2.74 -1.34 8.67
N ASP A 290 -2.81 -0.20 9.36
CA ASP A 290 -2.80 -0.18 10.83
C ASP A 290 -4.01 -0.90 11.42
N ILE A 291 -5.18 -0.76 10.78
CA ILE A 291 -6.40 -1.49 11.19
C ILE A 291 -6.19 -3.00 11.08
N VAL A 292 -5.63 -3.46 9.95
CA VAL A 292 -5.33 -4.88 9.72
C VAL A 292 -4.34 -5.40 10.77
N ASP A 293 -3.28 -4.66 11.06
CA ASP A 293 -2.28 -5.03 12.06
C ASP A 293 -2.90 -5.15 13.45
N ASN A 294 -3.74 -4.18 13.84
CA ASN A 294 -4.43 -4.20 15.13
C ASN A 294 -5.38 -5.40 15.23
N SER A 295 -6.26 -5.60 14.23
CA SER A 295 -7.20 -6.72 14.20
C SER A 295 -6.48 -8.06 14.27
N SER A 296 -5.42 -8.22 13.46
CA SER A 296 -4.71 -9.48 13.32
C SER A 296 -3.89 -9.85 14.57
N LEU A 297 -3.34 -8.86 15.29
CA LEU A 297 -2.59 -9.08 16.52
C LEU A 297 -3.51 -9.44 17.69
N LEU A 298 -4.59 -8.68 17.88
CA LEU A 298 -5.58 -8.95 18.94
C LEU A 298 -6.19 -10.33 18.78
N HIS A 299 -6.52 -10.71 17.54
CA HIS A 299 -7.06 -12.04 17.26
C HIS A 299 -6.06 -13.16 17.62
N ARG A 300 -4.79 -13.03 17.24
CA ARG A 300 -3.73 -13.99 17.59
C ARG A 300 -3.55 -14.13 19.10
N LEU A 301 -3.52 -13.03 19.83
CA LEU A 301 -3.43 -13.06 21.29
C LEU A 301 -4.62 -13.79 21.92
N GLN A 302 -5.84 -13.58 21.42
CA GLN A 302 -7.01 -14.33 21.90
C GLN A 302 -6.94 -15.83 21.56
N MET A 303 -6.38 -16.21 20.41
CA MET A 303 -6.16 -17.62 20.06
C MET A 303 -5.20 -18.31 21.04
N GLU A 304 -4.22 -17.57 21.56
CA GLU A 304 -3.30 -18.02 22.61
C GLU A 304 -3.93 -18.01 24.02
N GLY A 305 -5.22 -17.66 24.14
CA GLY A 305 -5.94 -17.60 25.40
C GLY A 305 -5.66 -16.34 26.23
N VAL A 306 -5.04 -15.32 25.65
CA VAL A 306 -4.75 -14.04 26.32
C VAL A 306 -6.02 -13.19 26.39
N ASP A 307 -6.30 -12.62 27.57
CA ASP A 307 -7.37 -11.64 27.74
C ASP A 307 -6.94 -10.27 27.19
N VAL A 308 -7.50 -9.91 26.03
CA VAL A 308 -7.22 -8.63 25.37
C VAL A 308 -8.02 -7.45 25.95
N GLY A 309 -8.91 -7.69 26.92
CA GLY A 309 -9.70 -6.66 27.58
C GLY A 309 -10.58 -5.86 26.60
N LYS A 310 -10.54 -4.53 26.71
CA LYS A 310 -11.37 -3.60 25.91
C LYS A 310 -10.72 -3.11 24.62
N ARG A 311 -9.62 -3.73 24.18
CA ARG A 311 -8.85 -3.23 23.02
C ARG A 311 -9.65 -3.26 21.71
N TRP A 312 -10.57 -4.21 21.58
CA TRP A 312 -11.51 -4.26 20.45
C TRP A 312 -12.47 -3.07 20.39
N ASP A 313 -12.88 -2.51 21.54
CA ASP A 313 -13.83 -1.37 21.57
C ASP A 313 -13.24 -0.14 20.87
N ALA A 314 -11.94 0.11 21.09
CA ALA A 314 -11.22 1.20 20.45
C ALA A 314 -11.12 0.98 18.92
N LEU A 315 -10.81 -0.25 18.50
CA LEU A 315 -10.65 -0.58 17.10
C LEU A 315 -11.98 -0.49 16.33
N VAL A 316 -13.09 -0.96 16.91
CA VAL A 316 -14.42 -0.81 16.31
C VAL A 316 -14.80 0.65 16.09
N GLY A 317 -14.36 1.56 16.95
CA GLY A 317 -14.54 3.00 16.75
C GLY A 317 -13.98 3.50 15.40
N VAL A 318 -12.88 2.90 14.93
CA VAL A 318 -12.24 3.24 13.65
C VAL A 318 -12.86 2.46 12.49
N THR A 319 -13.13 1.16 12.66
CA THR A 319 -13.60 0.29 11.57
C THR A 319 -15.06 0.50 11.21
N ARG A 320 -15.90 1.01 12.12
CA ARG A 320 -17.36 1.12 11.90
C ARG A 320 -17.73 1.90 10.63
N LYS A 321 -17.00 2.98 10.31
CA LYS A 321 -17.30 3.81 9.14
C LYS A 321 -17.03 3.09 7.80
N HIS A 322 -16.31 1.97 7.83
CA HIS A 322 -15.91 1.19 6.64
C HIS A 322 -16.80 -0.03 6.39
N THR A 323 -17.92 -0.17 7.14
CA THR A 323 -18.77 -1.37 7.13
C THR A 323 -19.37 -1.68 5.75
N ASP A 324 -19.50 -0.68 4.87
CA ASP A 324 -20.10 -0.84 3.54
C ASP A 324 -19.10 -0.59 2.39
N ASP A 325 -17.80 -0.47 2.70
CA ASP A 325 -16.80 -0.05 1.72
C ASP A 325 -16.51 -1.14 0.67
N HIS A 326 -16.29 -2.37 1.14
CA HIS A 326 -16.06 -3.59 0.34
C HIS A 326 -15.05 -3.46 -0.80
N VAL A 327 -14.00 -2.67 -0.59
CA VAL A 327 -12.97 -2.44 -1.61
C VAL A 327 -12.01 -3.63 -1.72
N LEU A 328 -11.64 -4.21 -0.58
CA LEU A 328 -10.87 -5.45 -0.49
C LEU A 328 -11.47 -6.37 0.56
N ILE A 329 -11.80 -7.61 0.15
CA ILE A 329 -12.29 -8.66 1.05
C ILE A 329 -11.33 -8.88 2.22
N PHE A 330 -10.03 -8.74 1.99
CA PHE A 330 -9.02 -8.83 3.04
C PHE A 330 -9.30 -7.83 4.17
N ASN A 331 -9.62 -6.57 3.86
CA ASN A 331 -9.96 -5.57 4.87
C ASN A 331 -11.32 -5.86 5.52
N ASP A 332 -12.32 -6.28 4.73
CA ASP A 332 -13.64 -6.66 5.26
C ASP A 332 -13.54 -7.75 6.33
N LEU A 333 -12.66 -8.75 6.13
CA LEU A 333 -12.43 -9.81 7.11
C LEU A 333 -11.83 -9.24 8.41
N HIS A 334 -10.95 -8.25 8.34
CA HIS A 334 -10.38 -7.60 9.54
C HIS A 334 -11.39 -6.69 10.23
N PHE A 335 -12.33 -6.08 9.49
CA PHE A 335 -13.46 -5.35 10.08
C PHE A 335 -14.41 -6.31 10.78
N LEU A 336 -14.65 -7.50 10.21
CA LEU A 336 -15.43 -8.56 10.82
C LEU A 336 -14.77 -9.08 12.10
N MET A 337 -13.45 -9.29 12.10
CA MET A 337 -12.69 -9.65 13.31
C MET A 337 -12.89 -8.60 14.41
N SER A 338 -12.80 -7.32 14.05
CA SER A 338 -13.02 -6.20 14.98
C SER A 338 -14.43 -6.19 15.58
N SER A 339 -15.47 -6.34 14.75
CA SER A 339 -16.85 -6.35 15.21
C SER A 339 -17.18 -7.57 16.06
N LEU A 340 -16.67 -8.75 15.70
CA LEU A 340 -16.81 -9.97 16.50
C LEU A 340 -16.06 -9.86 17.83
N GLY A 341 -14.83 -9.34 17.82
CA GLY A 341 -13.98 -9.19 18.98
C GLY A 341 -14.56 -8.25 20.05
N SER A 342 -15.25 -7.18 19.63
CA SER A 342 -15.96 -6.26 20.53
C SER A 342 -17.38 -6.72 20.90
N GLY A 343 -17.91 -7.75 20.24
CA GLY A 343 -19.30 -8.18 20.40
C GLY A 343 -20.32 -7.23 19.75
N ASP A 344 -19.91 -6.37 18.83
CA ASP A 344 -20.81 -5.50 18.08
C ASP A 344 -21.61 -6.29 17.04
N ARG A 345 -22.77 -6.76 17.48
CA ARG A 345 -23.70 -7.54 16.66
C ARG A 345 -24.28 -6.73 15.51
N GLU A 346 -24.54 -5.44 15.67
CA GLU A 346 -25.14 -4.61 14.63
C GLU A 346 -24.18 -4.45 13.45
N MET A 347 -22.93 -4.07 13.73
CA MET A 347 -21.88 -3.95 12.73
C MET A 347 -21.61 -5.30 12.05
N THR A 348 -21.49 -6.38 12.84
CA THR A 348 -21.26 -7.74 12.32
C THR A 348 -22.34 -8.14 11.32
N GLU A 349 -23.62 -8.01 11.70
CA GLU A 349 -24.72 -8.39 10.83
C GLU A 349 -24.82 -7.50 9.59
N ARG A 350 -24.52 -6.19 9.71
CA ARG A 350 -24.52 -5.27 8.57
C ARG A 350 -23.45 -5.67 7.55
N LEU A 351 -22.21 -5.85 8.00
CA LEU A 351 -21.08 -6.24 7.16
C LEU A 351 -21.36 -7.56 6.41
N LEU A 352 -21.89 -8.57 7.11
CA LEU A 352 -22.23 -9.85 6.47
C LEU A 352 -23.36 -9.71 5.45
N ARG A 353 -24.38 -8.91 5.73
CA ARG A 353 -25.48 -8.66 4.78
C ARG A 353 -24.99 -7.93 3.53
N SER A 354 -24.24 -6.86 3.70
CA SER A 354 -23.75 -6.05 2.58
C SER A 354 -22.75 -6.82 1.71
N LEU A 355 -21.89 -7.67 2.30
CA LEU A 355 -21.05 -8.61 1.54
C LEU A 355 -21.87 -9.63 0.74
N GLN A 356 -22.95 -10.16 1.32
CA GLN A 356 -23.85 -11.09 0.61
C GLN A 356 -24.56 -10.40 -0.56
N GLU A 357 -24.96 -9.13 -0.40
CA GLU A 357 -25.57 -8.33 -1.45
C GLU A 357 -24.57 -8.03 -2.58
N LEU A 358 -23.35 -7.64 -2.24
CA LEU A 358 -22.27 -7.42 -3.21
C LEU A 358 -21.97 -8.71 -4.00
N SER A 359 -21.81 -9.84 -3.31
CA SER A 359 -21.59 -11.13 -3.95
C SER A 359 -22.70 -11.50 -4.93
N LYS A 360 -23.98 -11.29 -4.56
CA LYS A 360 -25.12 -11.49 -5.48
C LYS A 360 -25.04 -10.57 -6.69
N SER A 361 -24.72 -9.28 -6.50
CA SER A 361 -24.57 -8.33 -7.60
C SER A 361 -23.50 -8.77 -8.59
N LEU A 362 -22.32 -9.16 -8.09
CA LEU A 362 -21.22 -9.63 -8.92
C LEU A 362 -21.57 -10.92 -9.70
N LEU A 363 -22.34 -11.82 -9.09
CA LEU A 363 -22.84 -13.03 -9.76
C LEU A 363 -23.87 -12.70 -10.86
N ILE A 364 -24.76 -11.73 -10.61
CA ILE A 364 -25.73 -11.27 -11.61
C ILE A 364 -25.01 -10.58 -12.77
N GLU A 365 -24.07 -9.67 -12.50
CA GLU A 365 -23.25 -9.03 -13.54
C GLU A 365 -22.47 -10.06 -14.36
N ARG A 366 -21.87 -11.07 -13.71
CA ARG A 366 -21.23 -12.22 -14.37
C ARG A 366 -22.21 -12.93 -15.33
N ASP A 367 -23.42 -13.22 -14.87
CA ASP A 367 -24.41 -13.99 -15.63
C ASP A 367 -25.02 -13.18 -16.79
N VAL A 368 -25.15 -11.86 -16.62
CA VAL A 368 -25.64 -10.93 -17.65
C VAL A 368 -24.57 -10.64 -18.70
N LEU A 369 -23.27 -10.61 -18.33
CA LEU A 369 -22.21 -10.10 -19.21
C LEU A 369 -21.63 -11.11 -20.21
N ARG A 370 -21.93 -12.43 -20.14
CA ARG A 370 -21.84 -13.41 -21.26
C ARG A 370 -22.06 -14.88 -20.81
N PRO A 371 -23.21 -15.49 -21.11
CA PRO A 371 -23.34 -16.95 -21.05
C PRO A 371 -22.32 -17.61 -22.00
N ASN A 372 -21.57 -18.62 -21.51
CA ASN A 372 -20.64 -19.49 -22.28
C ASN A 372 -19.25 -18.95 -22.65
N SER A 373 -18.66 -18.03 -21.86
CA SER A 373 -17.24 -17.63 -22.04
C SER A 373 -16.27 -18.67 -21.43
N PRO A 374 -15.34 -19.26 -22.21
CA PRO A 374 -14.33 -20.20 -21.70
C PRO A 374 -13.37 -19.59 -20.66
N LEU A 375 -13.18 -18.27 -20.71
CA LEU A 375 -12.36 -17.52 -19.75
C LEU A 375 -13.06 -17.44 -18.39
N THR A 376 -14.38 -17.20 -18.40
CA THR A 376 -15.25 -17.21 -17.22
C THR A 376 -15.30 -18.62 -16.63
N GLU A 377 -15.37 -19.67 -17.45
CA GLU A 377 -15.29 -21.07 -17.01
C GLU A 377 -13.96 -21.44 -16.34
N ARG A 378 -12.83 -20.93 -16.85
CA ARG A 378 -11.51 -21.13 -16.24
C ARG A 378 -11.38 -20.42 -14.89
N LEU A 379 -11.88 -19.20 -14.78
CA LEU A 379 -11.94 -18.46 -13.52
C LEU A 379 -12.90 -19.13 -12.53
N MET A 380 -14.03 -19.68 -13.00
CA MET A 380 -14.95 -20.48 -12.19
C MET A 380 -14.29 -21.75 -11.63
N ARG A 381 -13.52 -22.50 -12.42
CA ARG A 381 -12.79 -23.68 -11.92
C ARG A 381 -11.75 -23.31 -10.84
N LYS A 382 -11.11 -22.14 -10.96
CA LYS A 382 -10.12 -21.67 -10.00
C LYS A 382 -10.80 -21.19 -8.70
N ALA A 383 -11.96 -20.54 -8.78
CA ALA A 383 -12.74 -20.11 -7.61
C ALA A 383 -13.44 -21.29 -6.91
N SER A 384 -14.02 -22.25 -7.66
CA SER A 384 -14.66 -23.44 -7.08
C SER A 384 -13.67 -24.39 -6.40
N ALA A 385 -12.43 -24.51 -6.90
CA ALA A 385 -11.38 -25.30 -6.25
C ALA A 385 -10.95 -24.74 -4.88
N VAL A 386 -11.17 -23.43 -4.64
CA VAL A 386 -10.94 -22.79 -3.34
C VAL A 386 -12.12 -22.99 -2.38
N HIS A 387 -13.34 -23.19 -2.90
CA HIS A 387 -14.55 -23.43 -2.11
C HIS A 387 -14.85 -24.91 -1.80
N THR A 388 -14.08 -25.87 -2.34
CA THR A 388 -14.25 -27.31 -2.02
C THR A 388 -13.25 -27.83 -0.97
N LEU A 389 -12.54 -26.93 -0.28
CA LEU A 389 -11.62 -27.26 0.82
C LEU A 389 -12.13 -26.75 2.19
N VAL A 390 -13.43 -26.52 2.34
CA VAL A 390 -14.10 -26.39 3.65
C VAL A 390 -15.13 -27.50 3.81
#